data_AF-A0A971VLV6-F1
#
_entry.id   AF-A0A971VLV6-F1
#
_cell.length_a   1.000
_cell.length_b   1.000
_cell.length_c   1.000
_cell.angle_alpha   90.00
_cell.angle_beta   90.00
_cell.angle_gamma   90.00
#
_symmetry.space_group_name_H-M   'P 1'
#
loop_
_entity.id
_entity.type
_entity.pdbx_description
1 polymer ?
#
loop_
_entity_poly.entity_id
_entity_poly.type
_entity_poly.pdbx_seq_one_letter_code
_entity_poly.pdbx_strand_id
1 'polypeptide(L)' 'MSNNTNLTRELAIKLIRSQEVLCPKCGKSILVSRYSYKDTNTEYKCPSCGEIYHPCKLI' A
#
# COMPACT_ATOMS: atom_id res chain seq x y z
N MET A 1 -4.37 -3.58 -17.92
CA MET A 1 -5.32 -3.56 -16.78
C MET A 1 -4.56 -3.18 -15.52
N SER A 2 -5.05 -2.18 -14.77
CA SER A 2 -4.60 -1.77 -13.40
C SER A 2 -3.32 -0.93 -13.26
N ASN A 3 -3.19 0.17 -14.00
CA ASN A 3 -2.26 1.26 -13.65
C ASN A 3 -3.00 2.28 -12.77
N ASN A 4 -3.05 2.05 -11.45
CA ASN A 4 -3.56 3.02 -10.49
C ASN A 4 -2.59 3.15 -9.31
N THR A 5 -1.38 3.64 -9.59
CA THR A 5 -0.41 4.02 -8.56
C THR A 5 -0.68 5.44 -8.08
N ASN A 6 -1.81 5.65 -7.38
CA ASN A 6 -1.97 6.83 -6.53
C ASN A 6 -1.13 6.72 -5.24
N LEU A 7 -0.26 5.71 -5.13
CA LEU A 7 0.66 5.56 -4.00
C LEU A 7 1.93 6.36 -4.28
N THR A 8 2.06 7.52 -3.64
CA THR A 8 3.28 8.33 -3.68
C THR A 8 4.44 7.60 -3.00
N ARG A 9 5.67 7.87 -3.44
CA ARG A 9 6.91 7.30 -2.87
C ARG A 9 7.03 7.50 -1.36
N GLU A 10 6.60 8.65 -0.84
CA GLU A 10 6.55 8.92 0.61
C GLU A 10 5.62 7.96 1.37
N LEU A 11 4.48 7.61 0.80
CA LEU A 11 3.50 6.69 1.38
C LEU A 11 4.06 5.26 1.32
N ALA A 12 4.73 4.92 0.22
CA ALA A 12 5.41 3.63 0.09
C ALA A 12 6.51 3.44 1.17
N ILE A 13 7.31 4.48 1.46
CA ILE A 13 8.33 4.42 2.52
C ILE A 13 7.68 4.25 3.88
N LYS A 14 6.61 5.00 4.19
CA LYS A 14 5.85 4.85 5.45
C LYS A 14 5.33 3.42 5.61
N LEU A 15 4.74 2.86 4.56
CA LEU A 15 4.28 1.47 4.53
C LEU A 15 5.41 0.45 4.74
N ILE A 16 6.58 0.64 4.10
CA ILE A 16 7.74 -0.26 4.30
C ILE A 16 8.28 -0.16 5.73
N ARG A 17 8.17 1.01 6.36
CA ARG A 17 8.51 1.24 7.76
C ARG A 17 7.42 0.77 8.74
N SER A 18 6.43 0.00 8.27
CA SER A 18 5.28 -0.47 9.07
C SER A 18 4.47 0.66 9.72
N GLN A 19 4.39 1.80 9.06
CA GLN A 19 3.63 2.96 9.53
C GLN A 19 2.24 2.99 8.89
N GLU A 20 1.27 3.52 9.64
CA GLU A 20 -0.11 3.69 9.21
C GLU A 20 -0.20 4.71 8.08
N VAL A 21 -0.74 4.28 6.94
CA VAL A 21 -0.91 5.12 5.77
C VAL A 21 -2.36 5.09 5.33
N LEU A 22 -2.93 6.28 5.15
CA LEU A 22 -4.26 6.43 4.58
C LEU A 22 -4.22 6.10 3.09
N CYS A 23 -5.22 5.34 2.66
CA CYS A 23 -5.50 5.04 1.27
C CYS A 23 -5.61 6.34 0.46
N PRO A 24 -4.73 6.59 -0.53
CA PRO A 24 -4.74 7.84 -1.29
C PRO A 24 -5.97 7.98 -2.20
N LYS A 25 -6.62 6.86 -2.54
CA LYS A 25 -7.84 6.87 -3.36
C LYS A 25 -9.10 7.23 -2.59
N CYS A 26 -9.22 6.75 -1.35
CA CYS A 26 -10.41 6.92 -0.54
C CYS A 26 -10.27 7.96 0.57
N GLY A 27 -9.04 8.24 1.02
CA GLY A 27 -8.73 9.20 2.09
C GLY A 27 -9.30 8.83 3.47
N LYS A 28 -10.00 7.70 3.60
CA LYS A 28 -10.83 7.37 4.78
C LYS A 28 -10.41 6.09 5.50
N SER A 29 -9.60 5.25 4.89
CA SER A 29 -9.20 3.97 5.47
C SER A 29 -7.71 3.79 5.46
N ILE A 30 -7.19 3.17 6.52
CA ILE A 30 -5.79 2.82 6.65
C ILE A 30 -5.52 1.58 5.79
N LEU A 31 -4.40 1.60 5.09
CA LEU A 31 -3.91 0.47 4.31
C LEU A 31 -3.42 -0.63 5.25
N VAL A 32 -3.92 -1.84 5.06
CA VAL A 32 -3.54 -3.00 5.88
C VAL A 32 -2.62 -3.93 5.11
N SER A 33 -1.53 -4.37 5.75
CA SER A 33 -0.63 -5.37 5.17
C SER A 33 -1.36 -6.70 5.07
N ARG A 34 -1.37 -7.28 3.88
CA ARG A 34 -2.11 -8.51 3.57
C ARG A 34 -1.21 -9.75 3.55
N TYR A 35 0.00 -9.62 3.03
CA TYR A 35 0.97 -10.70 2.95
C TYR A 35 2.35 -10.16 3.29
N SER A 36 3.04 -10.87 4.17
CA SER A 36 4.47 -10.73 4.42
C SER A 36 5.09 -12.10 4.21
N TYR A 37 5.06 -12.62 2.98
CA TYR A 37 5.77 -13.86 2.69
C TYR A 37 7.26 -13.54 2.52
N LYS A 38 8.10 -14.35 3.17
CA LYS A 38 9.56 -14.26 3.25
C LYS A 38 10.17 -13.39 2.13
N ASP A 39 10.59 -12.20 2.53
CA ASP A 39 11.59 -11.34 1.89
C ASP A 39 11.20 -10.26 0.85
N THR A 40 10.01 -10.18 0.22
CA THR A 40 9.88 -9.11 -0.83
C THR A 40 8.49 -8.63 -1.27
N ASN A 41 7.37 -9.06 -0.68
CA ASN A 41 6.04 -8.59 -1.15
C ASN A 41 5.11 -8.18 -0.02
N THR A 42 5.42 -7.07 0.65
CA THR A 42 4.46 -6.43 1.56
C THR A 42 3.36 -5.77 0.72
N GLU A 43 2.33 -6.55 0.38
CA GLU A 43 1.14 -6.05 -0.29
C GLU A 43 0.23 -5.36 0.71
N TYR A 44 -0.21 -4.16 0.39
CA TYR A 44 -1.12 -3.38 1.21
C TYR A 44 -2.47 -3.29 0.54
N LYS A 45 -3.53 -3.73 1.23
CA LYS A 45 -4.89 -3.64 0.72
C LYS A 45 -5.67 -2.57 1.47
N CYS A 46 -6.41 -1.76 0.73
CA CYS A 46 -7.44 -0.91 1.31
C CYS A 46 -8.73 -1.72 1.54
N PRO A 47 -9.29 -1.78 2.77
CA PRO A 47 -10.55 -2.46 3.03
C PRO A 47 -11.76 -1.72 2.44
N SER A 48 -11.69 -0.40 2.26
CA SER A 48 -12.79 0.40 1.72
C SER A 48 -12.82 0.42 0.19
N CYS A 49 -11.66 0.61 -0.47
CA CYS A 49 -11.58 0.59 -1.94
C CYS A 49 -11.41 -0.82 -2.52
N GLY A 50 -10.93 -1.78 -1.72
CA GLY A 50 -10.49 -3.09 -2.21
C GLY A 50 -9.17 -3.04 -3.00
N GLU A 51 -8.54 -1.88 -3.09
CA GLU A 51 -7.36 -1.64 -3.92
C GLU A 51 -6.09 -2.19 -3.27
N ILE A 52 -5.18 -2.74 -4.08
CA ILE A 52 -3.94 -3.38 -3.63
C ILE A 52 -2.77 -2.52 -4.09
N TYR A 53 -1.88 -2.25 -3.14
CA TYR A 53 -0.72 -1.39 -3.28
C TYR A 53 0.54 -2.20 -3.03
N HIS A 54 1.53 -2.03 -3.90
CA HIS A 54 2.82 -2.71 -3.83
C HIS A 54 3.93 -1.67 -3.59
N PRO A 55 4.16 -1.21 -2.34
CA PRO A 55 5.18 -0.20 -2.05
C PRO A 55 6.59 -0.64 -2.46
N CYS A 56 6.88 -1.95 -2.44
CA CYS A 56 8.18 -2.49 -2.86
C CYS A 56 8.48 -2.32 -4.37
N LYS A 57 7.47 -2.08 -5.22
CA LYS A 57 7.67 -1.82 -6.66
C LYS A 57 7.98 -0.35 -6.98
N LEU A 58 7.93 0.53 -5.98
CA LEU A 58 8.10 1.99 -6.13
C LEU A 58 9.47 2.49 -5.64
N ILE A 59 10.31 1.59 -5.10
CA ILE A 59 11.72 1.87 -4.78
C ILE A 59 12.61 1.27 -5.86
#